data_AF-A0A7L4P6A2-F1
#
_entry.id   AF-A0A7L4P6A2-F1
#
_cell.length_a   1.000
_cell.length_b   1.000
_cell.length_c   1.000
_cell.angle_alpha   90.00
_cell.angle_beta   90.00
_cell.angle_gamma   90.00
#
_symmetry.space_group_name_H-M   'P 1'
#
loop_
_entity.id
_entity.type
_entity.pdbx_description
1 polymer ?
#
loop_
_entity_poly.entity_id
_entity_poly.type
_entity_poly.pdbx_seq_one_letter_code
_entity_poly.pdbx_strand_id
1 'polypeptide(L)'
;MPYLICDHCNGYYELKNGESPEDFDLKCECGGRLEYYANKYDYYKKLKENDIDRNNHQEPADKPENSYNGFLDNLDQQSKGLIGIAVLCIIVFAAILVSGSFSSMGSSSYLDIMPADIQAAKAPVLVVLSAPRCPACRKFDSETMTNPDVKSKLSAYSVMRINVDTDPERAKRFNTHVIPTLVLLDANGKEIRRNEGYMNSAELMNFLKI
;
A
#
# COMPACT_ATOMS: atom_id res chain seq x y z
N MET A 1 18.89 12.57 7.25
CA MET A 1 20.04 12.06 8.01
C MET A 1 20.59 10.88 7.21
N PRO A 2 21.89 10.82 6.93
CA PRO A 2 22.47 9.78 6.09
C PRO A 2 22.72 8.48 6.88
N TYR A 3 22.82 7.37 6.15
CA TYR A 3 22.95 6.03 6.70
C TYR A 3 24.05 5.24 5.99
N LEU A 4 24.73 4.38 6.75
CA LEU A 4 25.55 3.29 6.23
C LEU A 4 24.79 1.98 6.47
N ILE A 5 24.54 1.20 5.42
CA ILE A 5 23.74 -0.02 5.51
C ILE A 5 24.48 -1.18 4.85
N CYS A 6 24.53 -2.33 5.53
CA CYS A 6 25.21 -3.51 5.03
C CYS A 6 24.40 -4.24 3.96
N ASP A 7 25.05 -4.59 2.86
CA ASP A 7 24.49 -5.38 1.76
C ASP A 7 24.20 -6.85 2.10
N HIS A 8 24.81 -7.39 3.16
CA HIS A 8 24.74 -8.79 3.52
C HIS A 8 23.84 -9.07 4.73
N CYS A 9 24.02 -8.35 5.85
CA CYS A 9 23.26 -8.59 7.08
C CYS A 9 22.15 -7.56 7.35
N ASN A 10 22.03 -6.52 6.52
CA ASN A 10 21.12 -5.38 6.71
C ASN A 10 21.34 -4.59 8.02
N GLY A 11 22.48 -4.77 8.70
CA GLY A 11 22.89 -3.91 9.80
C GLY A 11 23.10 -2.47 9.32
N TYR A 12 22.73 -1.49 10.15
CA TYR A 12 22.81 -0.08 9.76
C TYR A 12 23.43 0.79 10.84
N TYR A 13 24.01 1.92 10.41
CA TYR A 13 24.51 3.00 11.24
C TYR A 13 23.97 4.34 10.70
N GLU A 14 23.46 5.19 11.59
CA GLU A 14 23.01 6.54 11.24
C GLU A 14 24.14 7.54 11.53
N LEU A 15 24.60 8.22 10.47
CA LEU A 15 25.67 9.21 10.56
C LEU A 15 25.19 10.43 11.33
N LYS A 16 25.98 10.85 12.32
CA LYS A 16 25.73 12.04 13.12
C LYS A 16 26.19 13.30 12.38
N ASN A 17 25.77 14.45 12.89
CA ASN A 17 26.15 15.74 12.33
C ASN A 17 27.67 15.92 12.33
N GLY A 18 28.25 16.08 11.15
CA GLY A 18 29.69 16.28 10.95
C GLY A 18 30.49 15.00 10.70
N GLU A 19 29.87 13.82 10.76
CA GLU A 19 30.52 12.56 10.38
C GLU A 19 30.46 12.37 8.86
N SER A 20 31.60 12.10 8.22
CA SER A 20 31.67 11.75 6.80
C SER A 20 31.58 10.23 6.62
N PRO A 21 30.89 9.72 5.57
CA PRO A 21 30.92 8.29 5.23
C PRO A 21 32.33 7.73 5.01
N GLU A 22 33.26 8.60 4.60
CA GLU A 22 34.67 8.25 4.35
C GLU A 22 35.45 7.96 5.65
N ASP A 23 34.96 8.43 6.80
CA ASP A 23 35.59 8.22 8.10
C ASP A 23 35.39 6.78 8.63
N PHE A 24 34.56 5.98 7.95
CA PHE A 24 34.17 4.63 8.37
C PHE A 24 34.84 3.56 7.51
N ASP A 25 35.27 2.47 8.13
CA ASP A 25 35.60 1.25 7.40
C ASP A 25 34.31 0.72 6.76
N LEU A 26 34.23 0.71 5.42
CA LEU A 26 33.06 0.26 4.66
C LEU A 26 32.90 -1.27 4.68
N LYS A 27 33.42 -1.91 5.73
CA LYS A 27 33.32 -3.34 6.00
C LYS A 27 32.50 -3.55 7.26
N CYS A 28 31.39 -4.26 7.11
CA CYS A 28 30.57 -4.67 8.24
C CYS A 28 31.23 -5.82 9.01
N GLU A 29 30.97 -5.91 10.31
CA GLU A 29 31.45 -7.01 11.16
C GLU A 29 31.00 -8.39 10.67
N CYS A 30 29.88 -8.48 9.96
CA CYS A 30 29.42 -9.72 9.33
C CYS A 30 30.23 -10.13 8.08
N GLY A 31 31.23 -9.33 7.68
CA GLY A 31 32.02 -9.51 6.46
C GLY A 31 31.42 -8.89 5.19
N GLY A 32 30.23 -8.30 5.26
CA GLY A 32 29.59 -7.59 4.15
C GLY A 32 30.14 -6.17 3.94
N ARG A 33 29.71 -5.49 2.88
CA ARG A 33 30.08 -4.10 2.58
C ARG A 33 29.03 -3.15 3.11
N LEU A 34 29.45 -2.05 3.73
CA LEU A 34 28.58 -0.94 4.09
C LEU A 34 28.45 0.00 2.90
N GLU A 35 27.20 0.34 2.56
CA GLU A 35 26.87 1.27 1.50
C GLU A 35 26.23 2.53 2.07
N TYR A 36 26.57 3.68 1.49
CA TYR A 36 26.03 4.97 1.89
C TYR A 36 24.69 5.29 1.23
N TYR A 37 23.77 5.83 2.03
CA TYR A 37 22.48 6.34 1.59
C TYR A 37 22.22 7.71 2.23
N ALA A 38 21.83 8.70 1.42
CA ALA A 38 21.53 10.04 1.92
C ALA A 38 20.32 10.05 2.87
N ASN A 39 19.41 9.08 2.71
CA ASN A 39 18.23 8.87 3.54
C ASN A 39 17.76 7.40 3.44
N LYS A 40 16.89 6.97 4.37
CA LYS A 40 16.31 5.61 4.38
C LYS A 40 15.47 5.29 3.14
N TYR A 41 14.86 6.29 2.50
CA TYR A 41 14.04 6.07 1.31
C TYR A 41 14.88 5.55 0.15
N ASP A 42 16.08 6.08 -0.07
CA ASP A 42 16.99 5.64 -1.13
C ASP A 42 17.36 4.15 -0.97
N TYR A 43 17.55 3.71 0.29
CA TYR A 43 17.77 2.30 0.61
C TYR A 43 16.55 1.42 0.29
N TYR A 44 15.36 1.80 0.78
CA TYR A 44 14.14 1.03 0.52
C TYR A 44 13.76 0.99 -0.96
N LYS A 45 14.04 2.06 -1.71
CA LYS A 45 13.84 2.12 -3.15
C LYS A 45 14.75 1.10 -3.86
N LYS A 46 16.04 1.05 -3.50
CA LYS A 46 16.99 0.07 -4.05
C LYS A 46 16.56 -1.37 -3.75
N LEU A 47 16.05 -1.66 -2.55
CA LEU A 47 15.51 -2.99 -2.23
C LEU A 47 14.36 -3.37 -3.15
N LYS A 48 13.41 -2.45 -3.38
CA LYS A 48 12.28 -2.70 -4.29
C LYS A 48 12.71 -2.89 -5.75
N GLU A 49 13.67 -2.11 -6.23
CA GLU A 49 14.22 -2.26 -7.58
C GLU A 49 14.94 -3.61 -7.75
N ASN A 50 15.75 -4.01 -6.76
CA ASN A 50 16.41 -5.33 -6.76
C ASN A 50 15.41 -6.49 -6.71
N ASP A 51 14.29 -6.36 -5.99
CA ASP A 51 13.24 -7.38 -5.97
C ASP A 51 12.52 -7.47 -7.33
N ILE A 52 12.33 -6.36 -8.04
CA ILE A 52 11.77 -6.35 -9.40
C ILE A 52 12.73 -7.03 -10.38
N ASP A 53 14.04 -6.76 -10.28
CA ASP A 53 15.05 -7.36 -11.14
C ASP A 53 15.24 -8.87 -10.86
N ARG A 54 15.17 -9.31 -9.60
CA ARG A 54 15.21 -10.74 -9.23
C ARG A 54 13.97 -11.50 -9.69
N ASN A 55 12.81 -10.85 -9.71
CA ASN A 55 11.56 -11.45 -10.15
C ASN A 55 11.38 -11.43 -11.68
N ASN A 56 12.23 -10.69 -12.42
CA ASN A 56 12.23 -10.68 -13.89
C ASN A 56 12.89 -11.92 -14.54
N HIS A 57 13.34 -12.91 -13.75
CA HIS A 57 13.60 -14.26 -14.26
C HIS A 57 12.39 -15.21 -14.16
N GLN A 58 11.21 -14.69 -13.82
CA GLN A 58 9.95 -15.30 -14.21
C GLN A 58 9.19 -14.28 -15.05
N GLU A 59 9.44 -14.31 -16.36
CA GLU A 59 8.61 -13.64 -17.35
C GLU A 59 7.15 -14.07 -17.14
N PRO A 60 6.17 -13.16 -17.04
CA PRO A 60 4.77 -13.52 -17.16
C PRO A 60 4.48 -13.85 -18.62
N ALA A 61 4.83 -15.07 -19.04
CA ALA A 61 4.28 -15.67 -20.23
C ALA A 61 2.87 -16.16 -19.90
N ASP A 62 1.86 -15.31 -20.15
CA ASP A 62 0.75 -15.66 -21.04
C ASP A 62 -0.11 -14.41 -21.28
N LYS A 63 0.13 -13.71 -22.40
CA LYS A 63 -0.96 -12.99 -23.05
C LYS A 63 -1.84 -14.07 -23.65
N PRO A 64 -3.16 -14.13 -23.41
CA PRO A 64 -3.98 -15.05 -24.17
C PRO A 64 -3.96 -14.59 -25.63
N GLU A 65 -3.13 -15.25 -26.44
CA GLU A 65 -3.25 -15.22 -27.87
C GLU A 65 -4.66 -15.70 -28.21
N ASN A 66 -5.34 -14.89 -28.99
CA ASN A 66 -6.71 -15.09 -29.43
C ASN A 66 -6.81 -16.34 -30.31
N SER A 67 -6.94 -17.51 -29.68
CA SER A 67 -7.12 -18.81 -30.32
C SER A 67 -8.61 -19.13 -30.51
N TYR A 68 -9.35 -18.22 -31.16
CA TYR A 68 -10.71 -18.50 -31.66
C TYR A 68 -10.72 -18.88 -33.15
N ASN A 69 -9.56 -19.03 -33.79
CA ASN A 69 -9.45 -19.31 -35.22
C ASN A 69 -9.33 -20.82 -35.51
N GLY A 70 -10.15 -21.65 -34.86
CA GLY A 70 -10.13 -23.11 -35.10
C GLY A 70 -11.49 -23.81 -35.01
N PHE A 71 -12.54 -23.11 -34.58
CA PHE A 71 -13.90 -23.68 -34.51
C PHE A 71 -14.80 -23.25 -35.69
N LEU A 72 -14.48 -22.13 -36.35
CA LEU A 72 -15.31 -21.60 -37.44
C LEU A 72 -14.99 -22.20 -38.82
N ASP A 73 -14.04 -23.13 -38.91
CA ASP A 73 -13.66 -23.75 -40.19
C ASP A 73 -14.53 -24.96 -40.56
N ASN A 74 -15.56 -25.26 -39.76
CA ASN A 74 -16.49 -26.36 -40.05
C ASN A 74 -17.92 -26.02 -39.60
N LEU A 75 -18.43 -24.88 -40.08
CA LEU A 75 -19.85 -24.57 -40.00
C LEU A 75 -20.39 -24.40 -41.42
N ASP A 76 -21.14 -25.42 -41.82
CA ASP A 76 -21.81 -25.58 -43.10
C ASP A 76 -22.60 -24.32 -43.54
N GLN A 77 -22.53 -24.05 -44.84
CA GLN A 77 -22.80 -22.79 -45.51
C GLN A 77 -24.29 -22.35 -45.49
N GLN A 78 -25.22 -23.13 -44.93
CA GLN A 78 -26.67 -22.89 -45.05
C GLN A 78 -27.41 -22.37 -43.79
N SER A 79 -26.82 -22.37 -42.59
CA SER A 79 -27.55 -22.02 -41.35
C SER A 79 -27.25 -20.61 -40.77
N LYS A 80 -26.48 -19.79 -41.50
CA LYS A 80 -25.85 -18.52 -41.03
C LYS A 80 -26.82 -17.47 -40.49
N GLY A 81 -28.10 -17.51 -40.85
CA GLY A 81 -29.11 -16.56 -40.35
C GLY A 81 -29.62 -16.88 -38.94
N LEU A 82 -29.91 -18.15 -38.67
CA LEU A 82 -30.58 -18.58 -37.43
C LEU A 82 -29.60 -18.73 -36.27
N ILE A 83 -28.41 -19.27 -36.53
CA ILE A 83 -27.38 -19.45 -35.50
C ILE A 83 -26.80 -18.10 -35.06
N GLY A 84 -26.62 -17.17 -36.01
CA GLY A 84 -26.14 -15.81 -35.71
C GLY A 84 -27.09 -15.04 -34.79
N ILE A 85 -28.40 -15.13 -35.03
CA ILE A 85 -29.42 -14.48 -34.18
C ILE A 85 -29.48 -15.16 -32.81
N ALA A 86 -29.42 -16.49 -32.73
CA ALA A 86 -29.44 -17.19 -31.46
C ALA A 86 -28.21 -16.86 -30.59
N VAL A 87 -27.01 -16.82 -31.19
CA VAL A 87 -25.77 -16.44 -30.49
C VAL A 87 -25.81 -14.97 -30.07
N LEU A 88 -26.29 -14.07 -30.93
CA LEU A 88 -26.42 -12.65 -30.60
C LEU A 88 -27.44 -12.43 -29.47
N CYS A 89 -28.58 -13.14 -29.50
CA CYS A 89 -29.56 -13.13 -28.42
C CYS A 89 -28.99 -13.71 -27.12
N ILE A 90 -28.19 -14.77 -27.16
CA ILE A 90 -27.55 -15.34 -25.96
C ILE A 90 -26.49 -14.38 -25.39
N ILE A 91 -25.70 -13.70 -26.24
CA ILE A 91 -24.72 -12.69 -25.81
C ILE A 91 -25.44 -11.47 -25.19
N VAL A 92 -26.52 -11.00 -25.82
CA VAL A 92 -27.33 -9.89 -25.31
C VAL A 92 -28.05 -10.29 -24.02
N PHE A 93 -28.59 -11.51 -23.93
CA PHE A 93 -29.23 -12.02 -22.73
C PHE A 93 -28.23 -12.24 -21.58
N ALA A 94 -27.03 -12.74 -21.88
CA ALA A 94 -25.93 -12.83 -20.91
C ALA A 94 -25.48 -11.44 -20.44
N ALA A 95 -25.38 -10.45 -21.33
CA ALA A 95 -25.08 -9.06 -20.96
C ALA A 95 -26.19 -8.41 -20.12
N ILE A 96 -27.46 -8.72 -20.41
CA ILE A 96 -28.62 -8.27 -19.63
C ILE A 96 -28.68 -8.96 -18.26
N LEU A 97 -28.26 -10.23 -18.14
CA LEU A 97 -28.13 -10.90 -16.84
C LEU A 97 -26.94 -10.39 -16.01
N VAL A 98 -25.83 -10.01 -16.66
CA VAL A 98 -24.63 -9.46 -15.99
C VAL A 98 -24.85 -8.02 -15.49
N SER A 99 -25.79 -7.27 -16.06
CA SER A 99 -26.12 -5.91 -15.58
C SER A 99 -26.86 -5.89 -14.23
N GLY A 100 -27.28 -7.06 -13.71
CA GLY A 100 -27.90 -7.19 -12.38
C GLY A 100 -26.94 -7.40 -11.21
N SER A 101 -25.64 -7.66 -11.44
CA SER A 101 -24.69 -7.93 -10.36
C SER A 101 -23.24 -7.71 -10.80
N PHE A 102 -22.87 -6.47 -11.11
CA PHE A 102 -21.52 -6.01 -10.79
C PHE A 102 -21.44 -5.76 -9.28
N SER A 103 -21.65 -6.81 -8.49
CA SER A 103 -21.19 -6.79 -7.09
C SER A 103 -19.69 -6.60 -7.19
N SER A 104 -19.23 -5.41 -6.77
CA SER A 104 -17.82 -5.05 -6.81
C SER A 104 -17.01 -6.22 -6.27
N MET A 105 -16.22 -6.83 -7.15
CA MET A 105 -15.20 -7.79 -6.77
C MET A 105 -14.40 -7.15 -5.63
N GLY A 106 -14.49 -7.73 -4.44
CA GLY A 106 -14.26 -7.04 -3.16
C GLY A 106 -12.94 -6.30 -3.10
N SER A 107 -12.99 -4.97 -3.22
CA SER A 107 -11.96 -4.13 -2.61
C SER A 107 -12.14 -4.25 -1.10
N SER A 108 -11.10 -4.71 -0.39
CA SER A 108 -11.05 -4.76 1.07
C SER A 108 -11.15 -3.35 1.66
N SER A 109 -12.36 -2.79 1.65
CA SER A 109 -12.66 -1.51 2.28
C SER A 109 -12.75 -1.71 3.79
N TYR A 110 -12.30 -0.71 4.52
CA TYR A 110 -12.35 -0.66 5.98
C TYR A 110 -13.61 0.04 6.51
N LEU A 111 -14.59 0.38 5.65
CA LEU A 111 -15.82 1.08 6.08
C LEU A 111 -16.58 0.35 7.19
N ASP A 112 -16.59 -0.99 7.16
CA ASP A 112 -17.34 -1.84 8.10
C ASP A 112 -16.84 -1.72 9.56
N ILE A 113 -15.57 -1.39 9.75
CA ILE A 113 -14.95 -1.25 11.07
C ILE A 113 -14.84 0.21 11.55
N MET A 114 -15.23 1.17 10.71
CA MET A 114 -15.20 2.58 11.05
C MET A 114 -16.39 2.97 11.96
N PRO A 115 -16.17 3.87 12.93
CA PRO A 115 -17.26 4.54 13.64
C PRO A 115 -18.25 5.24 12.70
N ALA A 116 -19.52 5.30 13.10
CA ALA A 116 -20.59 5.87 12.27
C ALA A 116 -20.40 7.36 11.93
N ASP A 117 -19.79 8.12 12.85
CA ASP A 117 -19.42 9.52 12.64
C ASP A 117 -18.36 9.70 11.54
N ILE A 118 -17.36 8.82 11.50
CA ILE A 118 -16.33 8.83 10.45
C ILE A 118 -16.93 8.48 9.09
N GLN A 119 -17.84 7.50 9.05
CA GLN A 119 -18.55 7.13 7.83
C GLN A 119 -19.46 8.26 7.32
N ALA A 120 -20.15 8.95 8.23
CA ALA A 120 -21.06 10.05 7.89
C ALA A 120 -20.33 11.29 7.34
N ALA A 121 -19.07 11.52 7.78
CA ALA A 121 -18.27 12.67 7.34
C ALA A 121 -17.91 12.62 5.85
N LYS A 122 -17.84 11.42 5.23
CA LYS A 122 -17.42 11.22 3.82
C LYS A 122 -16.10 11.92 3.47
N ALA A 123 -15.22 12.08 4.46
CA ALA A 123 -13.89 12.65 4.30
C ALA A 123 -12.85 11.52 4.20
N PRO A 124 -11.67 11.77 3.59
CA PRO A 124 -10.55 10.85 3.67
C PRO A 124 -10.18 10.56 5.13
N VAL A 125 -9.82 9.31 5.43
CA VAL A 125 -9.59 8.86 6.81
C VAL A 125 -8.11 8.60 7.04
N LEU A 126 -7.52 9.22 8.05
CA LEU A 126 -6.21 8.83 8.56
C LEU A 126 -6.42 7.87 9.74
N VAL A 127 -6.09 6.60 9.53
CA VAL A 127 -6.06 5.60 10.60
C VAL A 127 -4.67 5.60 11.25
N VAL A 128 -4.64 5.68 12.58
CA VAL A 128 -3.42 5.65 13.38
C VAL A 128 -3.49 4.46 14.33
N LEU A 129 -2.77 3.38 14.01
CA LEU A 129 -2.58 2.24 14.90
C LEU A 129 -1.41 2.53 15.85
N SER A 130 -1.65 2.50 17.15
CA SER A 130 -0.68 2.93 18.17
C SER A 130 -0.84 2.18 19.50
N ALA A 131 0.14 2.32 20.39
CA ALA A 131 0.06 1.87 21.78
C ALA A 131 0.72 2.90 22.71
N PRO A 132 0.20 3.14 23.93
CA PRO A 132 0.82 4.08 24.88
C PRO A 132 2.23 3.64 25.32
N ARG A 133 2.47 2.33 25.43
CA ARG A 133 3.77 1.75 25.80
C ARG A 133 4.70 1.52 24.60
N CYS A 134 4.57 2.30 23.55
CA CYS A 134 5.45 2.27 22.38
C CYS A 134 6.21 3.60 22.28
N PRO A 135 7.55 3.63 22.42
CA PRO A 135 8.33 4.87 22.37
C PRO A 135 8.17 5.65 21.07
N ALA A 136 8.19 4.96 19.91
CA ALA A 136 7.99 5.57 18.60
C ALA A 136 6.60 6.20 18.46
N CYS A 137 5.58 5.55 19.03
CA CYS A 137 4.20 6.03 19.04
C CYS A 137 4.05 7.30 19.88
N ARG A 138 4.64 7.32 21.09
CA ARG A 138 4.66 8.53 21.93
C ARG A 138 5.38 9.68 21.25
N LYS A 139 6.50 9.40 20.59
CA LYS A 139 7.26 10.40 19.83
C LYS A 139 6.41 10.98 18.69
N PHE A 140 5.76 10.12 17.90
CA PHE A 140 4.83 10.53 16.85
C PHE A 140 3.70 11.41 17.42
N ASP A 141 3.10 11.01 18.52
CA ASP A 141 2.02 11.79 19.14
C ASP A 141 2.50 13.15 19.67
N SER A 142 3.66 13.20 20.33
CA SER A 142 4.15 14.41 20.98
C SER A 142 4.82 15.41 20.03
N GLU A 143 5.39 14.96 18.92
CA GLU A 143 6.13 15.80 17.97
C GLU A 143 5.35 16.01 16.67
N THR A 144 4.75 14.95 16.13
CA THR A 144 4.12 14.98 14.80
C THR A 144 2.66 15.41 14.88
N MET A 145 1.85 14.77 15.72
CA MET A 145 0.40 15.04 15.83
C MET A 145 0.08 16.36 16.55
N THR A 146 0.99 16.86 17.37
CA THR A 146 0.86 18.14 18.08
C THR A 146 1.24 19.34 17.22
N ASN A 147 1.99 19.13 16.14
CA ASN A 147 2.47 20.19 15.24
C ASN A 147 1.27 20.98 14.65
N PRO A 148 1.33 22.33 14.65
CA PRO A 148 0.20 23.16 14.24
C PRO A 148 -0.18 22.99 12.76
N ASP A 149 0.80 22.80 11.87
CA ASP A 149 0.55 22.62 10.44
C ASP A 149 -0.13 21.27 10.18
N VAL A 150 0.32 20.22 10.90
CA VAL A 150 -0.33 18.91 10.88
C VAL A 150 -1.76 19.00 11.38
N LYS A 151 -2.00 19.65 12.52
CA LYS A 151 -3.37 19.85 13.04
C LYS A 151 -4.27 20.58 12.06
N SER A 152 -3.76 21.64 11.44
CA SER A 152 -4.48 22.40 10.42
C SER A 152 -4.79 21.52 9.21
N LYS A 153 -3.83 20.73 8.73
CA LYS A 153 -4.07 19.83 7.60
C LYS A 153 -5.08 18.74 7.93
N LEU A 154 -5.02 18.18 9.14
CA LEU A 154 -5.90 17.11 9.59
C LEU A 154 -7.36 17.55 9.78
N SER A 155 -7.68 18.85 9.80
CA SER A 155 -9.08 19.30 9.84
C SER A 155 -9.89 18.93 8.59
N ALA A 156 -9.20 18.57 7.49
CA ALA A 156 -9.81 18.06 6.26
C ALA A 156 -9.96 16.52 6.22
N TYR A 157 -9.57 15.83 7.30
CA TYR A 157 -9.55 14.36 7.38
C TYR A 157 -10.31 13.91 8.62
N SER A 158 -10.91 12.73 8.54
CA SER A 158 -11.36 12.02 9.74
C SER A 158 -10.18 11.26 10.32
N VAL A 159 -9.85 11.48 11.60
CA VAL A 159 -8.73 10.77 12.25
C VAL A 159 -9.27 9.64 13.12
N MET A 160 -9.00 8.40 12.73
CA MET A 160 -9.37 7.20 13.49
C MET A 160 -8.15 6.66 14.23
N ARG A 161 -8.17 6.69 15.57
CA ARG A 161 -7.09 6.09 16.38
C ARG A 161 -7.50 4.71 16.86
N ILE A 162 -6.64 3.73 16.63
CA ILE A 162 -6.81 2.36 17.12
C ILE A 162 -5.66 2.06 18.08
N ASN A 163 -6.01 1.73 19.32
CA ASN A 163 -5.03 1.22 20.27
C ASN A 163 -4.93 -0.29 20.12
N VAL A 164 -3.76 -0.78 19.70
CA VAL A 164 -3.56 -2.21 19.39
C VAL A 164 -3.64 -3.10 20.64
N ASP A 165 -3.42 -2.54 21.83
CA ASP A 165 -3.49 -3.28 23.09
C ASP A 165 -4.94 -3.46 23.57
N THR A 166 -5.78 -2.44 23.36
CA THR A 166 -7.17 -2.42 23.88
C THR A 166 -8.21 -2.80 22.83
N ASP A 167 -7.87 -2.69 21.54
CA ASP A 167 -8.74 -3.04 20.42
C ASP A 167 -7.99 -3.90 19.37
N PRO A 168 -7.53 -5.10 19.78
CA PRO A 168 -6.74 -5.97 18.92
C PRO A 168 -7.54 -6.51 17.73
N GLU A 169 -8.85 -6.70 17.87
CA GLU A 169 -9.70 -7.21 16.79
C GLU A 169 -9.81 -6.21 15.64
N ARG A 170 -9.99 -4.92 15.95
CA ARG A 170 -9.97 -3.87 14.91
C ARG A 170 -8.56 -3.67 14.35
N ALA A 171 -7.51 -3.77 15.17
CA ALA A 171 -6.12 -3.63 14.72
C ALA A 171 -5.70 -4.75 13.74
N LYS A 172 -6.09 -6.00 14.01
CA LYS A 172 -5.78 -7.16 13.14
C LYS A 172 -6.26 -6.98 11.71
N ARG A 173 -7.36 -6.27 11.50
CA ARG A 173 -7.91 -5.99 10.15
C ARG A 173 -6.90 -5.26 9.25
N PHE A 174 -5.97 -4.50 9.83
CA PHE A 174 -4.94 -3.76 9.09
C PHE A 174 -3.65 -4.57 8.87
N ASN A 175 -3.57 -5.80 9.40
CA ASN A 175 -2.42 -6.71 9.28
C ASN A 175 -1.05 -6.06 9.57
N THR A 176 -0.99 -5.21 10.60
CA THR A 176 0.24 -4.51 10.95
C THR A 176 1.10 -5.27 11.95
N HIS A 177 2.41 -5.20 11.76
CA HIS A 177 3.42 -5.77 12.65
C HIS A 177 4.30 -4.69 13.31
N VAL A 178 4.18 -3.42 12.89
CA VAL A 178 5.03 -2.31 13.33
C VAL A 178 4.18 -1.10 13.67
N ILE A 179 4.31 -0.58 14.90
CA ILE A 179 3.60 0.62 15.36
C ILE A 179 4.57 1.81 15.61
N PRO A 180 4.15 3.07 15.34
CA PRO A 180 2.83 3.44 14.82
C PRO A 180 2.65 3.02 13.35
N THR A 181 1.44 2.64 12.97
CA THR A 181 1.08 2.44 11.55
C THR A 181 0.09 3.51 11.15
N LEU A 182 0.36 4.17 10.04
CA LEU A 182 -0.52 5.17 9.46
C LEU A 182 -1.11 4.60 8.19
N VAL A 183 -2.43 4.57 8.09
CA VAL A 183 -3.13 4.11 6.89
C VAL A 183 -4.03 5.23 6.41
N LEU A 184 -3.78 5.72 5.19
CA LEU A 184 -4.60 6.72 4.54
C LEU A 184 -5.64 6.02 3.68
N LEU A 185 -6.91 6.31 3.98
CA LEU A 185 -8.06 5.77 3.28
C LEU A 185 -8.79 6.90 2.53
N ASP A 186 -9.39 6.54 1.39
CA ASP A 186 -10.34 7.43 0.73
C ASP A 186 -11.68 7.50 1.48
N ALA A 187 -12.61 8.33 1.00
CA ALA A 187 -13.94 8.49 1.59
C ALA A 187 -14.80 7.21 1.53
N ASN A 188 -14.42 6.22 0.73
CA ASN A 188 -15.08 4.91 0.61
C ASN A 188 -14.35 3.83 1.44
N GLY A 189 -13.42 4.24 2.31
CA GLY A 189 -12.64 3.35 3.17
C GLY A 189 -11.65 2.46 2.44
N LYS A 190 -11.34 2.75 1.17
CA LYS A 190 -10.30 2.03 0.42
C LYS A 190 -8.93 2.58 0.79
N GLU A 191 -7.97 1.68 1.02
CA GLU A 191 -6.58 2.07 1.28
C GLU A 191 -5.95 2.74 0.05
N ILE A 192 -5.46 3.96 0.25
CA ILE A 192 -4.65 4.71 -0.73
C ILE A 192 -3.18 4.34 -0.54
N ARG A 193 -2.70 4.41 0.70
CA ARG A 193 -1.31 4.10 1.09
C ARG A 193 -1.18 3.95 2.60
N ARG A 194 -0.06 3.35 3.02
CA ARG A 194 0.33 3.21 4.42
C ARG A 194 1.79 3.56 4.68
N ASN A 195 2.08 3.86 5.94
CA ASN A 195 3.42 3.96 6.49
C ASN A 195 3.53 3.14 7.76
N GLU A 196 4.59 2.36 7.88
CA GLU A 196 4.91 1.59 9.08
C GLU A 196 6.10 2.23 9.80
N GLY A 197 5.93 2.49 11.10
CA GLY A 197 6.92 3.15 11.93
C GLY A 197 6.72 4.66 12.06
N TYR A 198 7.63 5.29 12.81
CA TYR A 198 7.61 6.72 13.09
C TYR A 198 7.72 7.55 11.80
N MET A 199 6.98 8.65 11.78
CA MET A 199 6.97 9.64 10.71
C MET A 199 6.97 11.04 11.33
N ASN A 200 7.84 11.94 10.89
CA ASN A 200 7.89 13.33 11.38
C ASN A 200 6.80 14.21 10.73
N SER A 201 6.65 15.46 11.18
CA SER A 201 5.63 16.39 10.67
C SER A 201 5.70 16.65 9.16
N ALA A 202 6.90 16.84 8.60
CA ALA A 202 7.07 17.13 7.18
C ALA A 202 6.71 15.91 6.31
N GLU A 203 7.13 14.73 6.74
CA GLU A 203 6.78 13.47 6.09
C GLU A 203 5.27 13.23 6.15
N LEU A 204 4.62 13.47 7.30
CA LEU A 204 3.16 13.32 7.43
C LEU A 204 2.42 14.31 6.53
N MET A 205 2.86 15.55 6.45
CA MET A 205 2.27 16.56 5.56
C MET A 205 2.35 16.14 4.09
N ASN A 206 3.45 15.51 3.67
CA ASN A 206 3.57 14.93 2.33
C ASN A 206 2.70 13.68 2.16
N PHE A 207 2.67 12.81 3.16
CA PHE A 207 1.85 11.59 3.18
C PHE A 207 0.35 11.89 3.07
N LEU A 208 -0.11 13.05 3.56
CA LEU A 208 -1.52 13.45 3.48
C LEU A 208 -1.91 14.01 2.11
N LYS A 209 -0.98 14.36 1.20
CA LYS A 209 -1.31 14.95 -0.11
C LYS A 209 -2.01 13.95 -1.03
N ILE A 210 -3.32 14.07 -1.20
CA ILE A 210 -4.11 13.29 -2.16
C ILE A 210 -4.00 13.96 -3.54
#